data_AF-A0A8S3CWS2-F1
#
_entry.id   AF-A0A8S3CWS2-F1
#
_cell.length_a   1.000
_cell.length_b   1.000
_cell.length_c   1.000
_cell.angle_alpha   90.00
_cell.angle_beta   90.00
_cell.angle_gamma   90.00
#
_symmetry.space_group_name_H-M   'P 1'
#
loop_
_entity.id
_entity.type
_entity.pdbx_description
1 polymer ?
#
loop_
_entity_poly.entity_id
_entity_poly.type
_entity_poly.pdbx_seq_one_letter_code
_entity_poly.pdbx_strand_id
1 'polypeptide(L)' 'MYYRVSINILPTPSKVHYIFNLRDLAKLSQGIMQASPKNMTTQDSLSVLFAHECLRVFADRLVAESDLAIFYKHLNAT' A
#
# COMPACT_ATOMS: atom_id res chain seq x y z
N MET A 1 1.93 5.83 4.84
CA MET A 1 1.61 4.41 4.60
C MET A 1 2.74 3.44 4.95
N TYR A 2 3.87 3.43 4.23
CA TYR A 2 4.98 2.48 4.42
C TYR A 2 5.38 2.24 5.89
N TYR A 3 5.72 3.31 6.63
CA TYR A 3 6.17 3.21 8.02
C TYR A 3 5.12 2.53 8.94
N ARG A 4 3.83 2.83 8.74
CA ARG A 4 2.73 2.24 9.53
C ARG A 4 2.61 0.74 9.27
N VAL A 5 2.73 0.32 8.02
CA VAL A 5 2.68 -1.09 7.61
C VAL A 5 3.91 -1.84 8.13
N SER A 6 5.10 -1.31 7.92
CA SER A 6 6.36 -1.97 8.32
C SER A 6 6.50 -2.20 9.83
N ILE A 7 5.85 -1.38 10.67
CA ILE A 7 5.91 -1.50 12.14
C ILE A 7 4.78 -2.35 12.69
N ASN A 8 3.58 -2.21 12.15
CA ASN A 8 2.41 -2.89 12.70
C ASN A 8 2.25 -4.31 12.14
N ILE A 9 2.81 -4.59 10.97
CA ILE A 9 2.66 -5.87 10.25
C ILE A 9 4.04 -6.51 10.13
N LEU A 10 4.46 -7.20 11.19
CA LEU A 10 5.77 -7.81 11.29
C LEU A 10 5.79 -9.22 10.66
N PRO A 11 6.90 -9.61 10.02
CA PRO A 11 7.05 -10.98 9.53
C PRO A 11 7.16 -11.95 10.71
N THR A 12 6.43 -13.05 10.61
CA THR A 12 6.57 -14.21 11.50
C THR A 12 6.96 -15.43 10.69
N PRO A 13 7.43 -16.54 11.30
CA PRO A 13 7.73 -17.76 10.56
C PRO A 13 6.57 -18.28 9.71
N SER A 14 5.33 -18.03 10.11
CA SER A 14 4.12 -18.37 9.34
C SER A 14 3.74 -17.30 8.29
N LYS A 15 4.31 -16.10 8.36
CA LYS A 15 4.00 -14.93 7.51
C LYS A 15 5.28 -14.29 6.96
N VAL A 16 6.22 -15.10 6.47
CA VAL A 16 7.54 -14.63 6.00
C VAL A 16 7.48 -13.67 4.81
N HIS A 17 6.40 -13.72 4.03
CA HIS A 17 6.18 -12.85 2.87
C HIS A 17 5.77 -11.42 3.26
N TYR A 18 5.61 -11.12 4.55
CA TYR A 18 5.32 -9.79 5.08
C TYR A 18 6.56 -8.88 5.20
N ILE A 19 7.70 -9.29 4.62
CA ILE A 19 8.91 -8.46 4.61
C ILE A 19 8.69 -7.31 3.63
N PHE A 20 8.53 -6.11 4.17
CA PHE A 20 8.45 -4.86 3.42
C PHE A 20 9.81 -4.15 3.42
N ASN A 21 10.23 -3.68 2.25
CA ASN A 21 11.50 -2.96 2.10
C ASN A 21 11.33 -1.71 1.22
N LEU A 22 12.41 -0.95 1.04
CA LEU A 22 12.38 0.29 0.24
C LEU A 22 12.02 0.06 -1.24
N ARG A 23 12.20 -1.15 -1.79
CA ARG A 23 11.75 -1.46 -3.16
C ARG A 23 10.24 -1.39 -3.29
N ASP A 24 9.50 -1.71 -2.23
CA ASP A 24 8.05 -1.62 -2.21
C ASP A 24 7.57 -0.17 -2.29
N LEU A 25 8.28 0.73 -1.59
CA LEU A 25 8.05 2.17 -1.71
C LEU A 25 8.35 2.66 -3.13
N ALA A 26 9.43 2.17 -3.75
CA ALA A 26 9.77 2.51 -5.13
C ALA A 26 8.73 2.01 -6.15
N LYS A 27 8.15 0.82 -5.95
CA LYS A 27 7.05 0.30 -6.78
C LYS A 27 5.81 1.17 -6.68
N LEU A 28 5.48 1.63 -5.46
CA LEU A 28 4.36 2.52 -5.23
C LEU A 28 4.55 3.87 -5.94
N SER A 29 5.73 4.50 -5.78
CA SER A 29 6.01 5.76 -6.49
C SER A 29 6.02 5.58 -8.00
N GLN A 30 6.57 4.46 -8.50
CA GLN A 30 6.59 4.14 -9.92
C GLN A 30 5.17 3.95 -10.49
N GLY A 31 4.28 3.26 -9.78
CA GLY A 31 2.90 3.05 -10.21
C GLY A 31 2.14 4.38 -10.35
N ILE A 32 2.37 5.31 -9.42
CA ILE A 32 1.78 6.65 -9.50
C ILE A 32 2.35 7.42 -10.70
N MET A 33 3.66 7.38 -10.91
CA MET A 33 4.32 8.07 -12.04
C MET A 33 3.93 7.50 -13.42
N GLN A 34 3.48 6.25 -13.48
CA GLN A 34 3.01 5.62 -14.73
C GLN A 34 1.58 6.03 -15.11
N ALA A 35 0.85 6.70 -14.21
CA ALA A 35 -0.50 7.15 -14.51
C ALA A 35 -0.50 8.28 -15.56
N SER A 36 -1.43 8.18 -16.51
CA SER A 36 -1.60 9.20 -17.54
C SER A 36 -2.05 10.53 -16.91
N PRO A 37 -1.34 11.65 -17.13
CA PRO A 37 -1.72 12.96 -16.62
C PRO A 37 -3.13 13.38 -17.07
N LYS A 38 -3.58 12.90 -18.23
CA LYS A 38 -4.92 13.18 -18.77
C LYS A 38 -6.04 12.62 -17.89
N ASN A 39 -5.77 11.53 -17.18
CA ASN A 39 -6.74 10.86 -16.31
C ASN A 39 -6.65 11.34 -14.85
N MET A 40 -5.62 12.13 -14.52
CA MET A 40 -5.33 12.67 -13.18
C MET A 40 -5.77 14.13 -13.09
N THR A 41 -7.04 14.40 -13.40
CA THR A 41 -7.58 15.76 -13.51
C THR A 41 -8.00 16.38 -12.18
N THR A 42 -8.20 15.55 -11.15
CA THR A 42 -8.62 15.99 -9.82
C THR A 42 -7.72 15.40 -8.73
N GLN A 43 -7.67 16.08 -7.58
CA GLN A 43 -6.98 15.58 -6.39
C GLN A 43 -7.58 14.24 -5.93
N ASP A 44 -8.90 14.07 -6.04
CA ASP A 44 -9.60 12.82 -5.68
C ASP A 44 -9.15 11.65 -6.56
N SER A 45 -8.96 11.89 -7.87
CA SER A 45 -8.44 10.87 -8.78
C SER A 45 -7.05 10.40 -8.34
N LEU A 46 -6.19 11.33 -7.90
CA LEU A 46 -4.85 11.01 -7.40
C LEU A 46 -4.92 10.22 -6.08
N SER A 47 -5.82 10.58 -5.17
CA SER A 47 -6.03 9.85 -3.91
C SER A 47 -6.51 8.42 -4.15
N VAL A 48 -7.44 8.22 -5.08
CA VAL A 48 -7.91 6.87 -5.47
C VAL A 48 -6.79 6.05 -6.09
N LEU A 49 -5.98 6.64 -6.98
CA LEU A 49 -4.82 5.96 -7.55
C LEU A 49 -3.80 5.59 -6.48
N PHE A 50 -3.51 6.50 -5.55
CA PHE A 50 -2.60 6.24 -4.44
C PHE A 50 -3.10 5.08 -3.57
N ALA A 51 -4.40 5.07 -3.23
CA ALA A 51 -5.02 3.98 -2.49
C ALA A 51 -4.94 2.64 -3.25
N HIS A 52 -5.21 2.66 -4.55
CA HIS A 52 -5.10 1.49 -5.42
C HIS A 52 -3.69 0.92 -5.45
N GLU A 53 -2.67 1.77 -5.62
CA GLU A 53 -1.27 1.33 -5.59
C GLU A 53 -0.84 0.83 -4.20
N CYS A 54 -1.35 1.43 -3.11
CA CYS A 54 -1.12 0.90 -1.77
C CYS A 54 -1.68 -0.52 -1.62
N LEU A 55 -2.91 -0.77 -2.09
CA LEU A 55 -3.54 -2.09 -2.04
C LEU A 55 -2.71 -3.11 -2.84
N ARG A 56 -2.38 -2.79 -4.08
CA ARG A 56 -1.58 -3.66 -4.97
C ARG A 56 -0.21 -3.99 -4.41
N VAL A 57 0.48 -3.02 -3.79
CA VAL A 57 1.84 -3.24 -3.29
C VAL A 57 1.82 -3.99 -1.95
N PHE A 58 0.93 -3.63 -1.03
CA PHE A 58 0.98 -4.11 0.34
C PHE A 58 -0.12 -5.13 0.66
N ALA A 59 -1.37 -4.84 0.32
CA ALA A 59 -2.53 -5.66 0.71
C ALA A 59 -2.54 -7.03 0.03
N ASP A 60 -2.06 -7.13 -1.22
CA ASP A 60 -1.92 -8.42 -1.93
C ASP A 60 -1.04 -9.44 -1.19
N ARG A 61 -0.16 -8.98 -0.29
CA ARG A 61 0.68 -9.84 0.55
C ARG A 61 0.02 -10.20 1.88
N LEU A 62 -1.08 -9.57 2.28
CA LEU A 62 -1.71 -9.80 3.57
C LEU A 62 -2.73 -10.93 3.47
N VAL A 63 -2.55 -11.98 4.28
CA VAL A 63 -3.44 -13.16 4.29
C VAL A 63 -4.37 -13.18 5.49
N ALA A 64 -3.98 -12.56 6.61
CA ALA A 64 -4.83 -12.53 7.78
C ALA A 64 -5.78 -11.33 7.74
N GLU A 65 -7.06 -11.61 8.00
CA GLU A 65 -8.13 -10.61 8.01
C GLU A 65 -7.87 -9.49 9.03
N SER A 66 -7.25 -9.82 10.17
CA SER A 66 -6.82 -8.84 11.17
C SER A 66 -5.82 -7.83 10.61
N ASP A 67 -4.87 -8.30 9.80
CA ASP A 67 -3.82 -7.46 9.23
C ASP A 67 -4.37 -6.57 8.11
N LEU A 68 -5.30 -7.12 7.31
CA LEU A 68 -6.08 -6.37 6.32
C LEU A 68 -6.91 -5.26 6.99
N ALA A 69 -7.59 -5.55 8.10
CA ALA A 69 -8.36 -4.54 8.84
C ALA A 69 -7.48 -3.40 9.38
N ILE A 70 -6.29 -3.73 9.92
CA ILE A 70 -5.30 -2.73 10.34
C ILE A 70 -4.82 -1.90 9.13
N PHE A 71 -4.56 -2.55 8.00
CA PHE A 71 -4.16 -1.88 6.76
C PHE A 71 -5.22 -0.88 6.28
N TYR A 72 -6.49 -1.29 6.17
CA TYR A 72 -7.59 -0.41 5.76
C TYR A 72 -7.78 0.75 6.72
N LYS A 73 -7.60 0.54 8.03
CA LYS A 73 -7.64 1.63 9.02
C LYS A 73 -6.58 2.69 8.75
N HIS A 74 -5.36 2.29 8.36
CA HIS A 74 -4.30 3.25 8.01
C HIS A 74 -4.52 3.92 6.66
N LEU A 75 -5.14 3.21 5.71
CA LEU A 75 -5.44 3.74 4.37
C LEU A 75 -6.54 4.80 4.41
N ASN A 76 -7.62 4.56 5.18
CA ASN A 76 -8.73 5.51 5.33
C ASN A 76 -8.38 6.74 6.19
N ALA A 77 -7.27 6.70 6.92
CA ALA A 77 -6.76 7.82 7.71
C ALA A 77 -5.86 8.78 6.90
N THR A 78 -5.59 8.46 5.64
CA THR A 78 -4.76 9.26 4.71
C THR A 78 -5.65 10.06 3.78
#